data_AF-A0A3B9BXL2-F1
#
_entry.id   AF-A0A3B9BXL2-F1
#
_cell.length_a   1.000
_cell.length_b   1.000
_cell.length_c   1.000
_cell.angle_alpha   90.00
_cell.angle_beta   90.00
_cell.angle_gamma   90.00
#
_symmetry.space_group_name_H-M   'P 1'
#
loop_
_entity.id
_entity.type
_entity.pdbx_description
1 polymer ?
#
loop_
_entity_poly.entity_id
_entity_poly.type
_entity_poly.pdbx_seq_one_letter_code
_entity_poly.pdbx_strand_id
1 'polypeptide(L)'
;MKKTFLSLMAVALVIVSIISCGSKSDPKGVALNYLNALKKMDYETAKKFGTPETGKMLDMISSFSSMVPDSVKEQGKNVKIEIKEAKEDGDKCTIKFSSSDKPDAEETLSLVKKDGKWLVNMTKDDMDSGASESVSEEGSTPPAEEAVAEPAEGEKDSLKVDAQ
;
A
#
# COMPACT_ATOMS: atom_id res chain seq x y z
N MET A 1 44.09 42.00 -29.85
CA MET A 1 43.29 40.81 -29.50
C MET A 1 43.14 40.77 -27.98
N LYS A 2 41.94 41.04 -27.44
CA LYS A 2 41.62 40.94 -25.99
C LYS A 2 40.11 41.11 -25.75
N LYS A 3 39.27 40.30 -26.38
CA LYS A 3 37.80 40.35 -26.21
C LYS A 3 37.18 38.97 -26.41
N THR A 4 37.68 37.96 -25.72
CA THR A 4 37.12 36.60 -25.75
C THR A 4 36.93 36.00 -24.35
N PHE A 5 36.94 36.85 -23.30
CA PHE A 5 36.72 36.43 -21.91
C PHE A 5 35.31 36.72 -21.37
N LEU A 6 34.32 37.01 -22.23
CA LEU A 6 32.94 37.27 -21.81
C LEU A 6 31.91 36.24 -22.32
N SER A 7 32.34 35.18 -23.00
CA SER A 7 31.39 34.19 -23.59
C SER A 7 31.41 32.82 -22.90
N LEU A 8 32.26 32.61 -21.89
CA LEU A 8 32.44 31.32 -21.23
C LEU A 8 31.89 31.27 -19.79
N MET A 9 30.93 32.14 -19.47
CA MET A 9 30.23 32.13 -18.18
C MET A 9 28.69 32.20 -18.34
N ALA A 10 28.18 31.77 -19.49
CA ALA A 10 26.75 31.68 -19.77
C ALA A 10 26.28 30.25 -20.12
N VAL A 11 27.13 29.24 -19.92
CA VAL A 11 26.86 27.82 -20.21
C VAL A 11 27.24 26.97 -18.99
N ALA A 12 26.69 27.30 -17.83
CA ALA A 12 26.88 26.50 -16.61
C ALA A 12 25.65 26.49 -15.67
N LEU A 13 24.49 26.96 -16.15
CA LEU A 13 23.24 26.99 -15.37
C LEU A 13 22.03 26.43 -16.15
N VAL A 14 22.27 25.60 -17.16
CA VAL A 14 21.22 24.85 -17.87
C VAL A 14 21.56 23.35 -17.84
N ILE A 15 21.75 22.82 -16.64
CA ILE A 15 21.74 21.37 -16.39
C ILE A 15 20.88 21.02 -15.17
N VAL A 16 19.91 21.87 -14.81
CA VAL A 16 18.73 21.35 -14.11
C VAL A 16 17.97 20.56 -15.17
N SER A 17 18.51 19.38 -15.44
CA SER A 17 17.92 18.32 -16.21
C SER A 17 16.49 18.22 -15.72
N ILE A 18 15.61 18.65 -16.60
CA ILE A 18 14.34 18.00 -16.86
C ILE A 18 14.45 16.49 -16.60
N ILE A 19 14.35 16.08 -15.35
CA ILE A 19 13.68 14.82 -14.99
C ILE A 19 12.19 15.09 -15.20
N SER A 20 11.85 15.50 -16.42
CA SER A 20 10.57 15.23 -17.02
C SER A 20 10.62 13.75 -17.37
N CYS A 21 10.60 12.90 -16.33
CA CYS A 21 9.81 11.69 -16.43
C CYS A 21 8.35 12.14 -16.33
N GLY A 22 7.93 12.89 -17.35
CA GLY A 22 6.57 13.30 -17.66
C GLY A 22 5.84 12.15 -18.33
N SER A 23 5.89 10.98 -17.72
CA SER A 23 4.79 10.05 -17.84
C SER A 23 3.78 10.57 -16.82
N LYS A 24 2.54 10.83 -17.20
CA LYS A 24 1.44 10.87 -16.24
C LYS A 24 1.69 9.71 -15.26
N SER A 25 2.07 10.01 -14.02
CA SER A 25 2.62 8.98 -13.12
C SER A 25 1.45 8.14 -12.67
N ASP A 26 1.09 7.12 -13.45
CA ASP A 26 -0.05 6.26 -13.18
C ASP A 26 0.05 5.72 -11.74
N PRO A 27 -1.04 5.78 -10.96
CA PRO A 27 -1.01 5.42 -9.54
C PRO A 27 -0.59 3.96 -9.33
N LYS A 28 -0.92 3.04 -10.25
CA LYS A 28 -0.46 1.64 -10.19
C LYS A 28 1.05 1.56 -10.41
N GLY A 29 1.57 2.34 -11.36
CA GLY A 29 3.00 2.46 -11.61
C GLY A 29 3.77 2.97 -10.38
N VAL A 30 3.25 4.02 -9.73
CA VAL A 30 3.83 4.55 -8.48
C VAL A 30 3.80 3.50 -7.37
N ALA A 31 2.66 2.83 -7.17
CA ALA A 31 2.49 1.76 -6.18
C ALA A 31 3.47 0.60 -6.43
N LEU A 32 3.57 0.10 -7.66
CA LEU A 32 4.49 -1.00 -8.01
C LEU A 32 5.94 -0.62 -7.74
N ASN A 33 6.37 0.59 -8.12
CA ASN A 33 7.75 1.01 -7.89
C ASN A 33 8.04 1.14 -6.39
N TYR A 34 7.12 1.71 -5.63
CA TYR A 34 7.21 1.80 -4.17
C TYR A 34 7.34 0.41 -3.51
N LEU A 35 6.40 -0.50 -3.79
CA LEU A 35 6.37 -1.84 -3.19
C LEU A 35 7.59 -2.67 -3.61
N ASN A 36 8.06 -2.56 -4.85
CA ASN A 36 9.28 -3.23 -5.29
C ASN A 36 10.54 -2.67 -4.63
N ALA A 37 10.60 -1.37 -4.36
CA ALA A 37 11.69 -0.77 -3.60
C ALA A 37 11.71 -1.28 -2.15
N LEU A 38 10.55 -1.38 -1.49
CA LEU A 38 10.45 -1.94 -0.13
C LEU A 38 10.92 -3.38 -0.02
N LYS A 39 10.53 -4.24 -0.96
CA LYS A 39 11.01 -5.64 -1.00
C LYS A 39 12.54 -5.75 -1.13
N LYS A 40 13.15 -4.78 -1.80
CA LYS A 40 14.61 -4.70 -1.96
C LYS A 40 15.30 -3.98 -0.80
N MET A 41 14.53 -3.53 0.20
CA MET A 41 15.01 -2.66 1.29
C MET A 41 15.65 -1.37 0.79
N ASP A 42 15.26 -0.94 -0.41
CA ASP A 42 15.69 0.31 -1.02
C ASP A 42 14.76 1.44 -0.55
N TYR A 43 14.89 1.79 0.73
CA TYR A 43 14.09 2.84 1.35
C TYR A 43 14.34 4.20 0.71
N GLU A 44 15.54 4.47 0.19
CA GLU A 44 15.85 5.72 -0.51
C GLU A 44 15.05 5.87 -1.81
N THR A 45 14.93 4.80 -2.60
CA THR A 45 14.09 4.80 -3.79
C THR A 45 12.61 4.87 -3.41
N ALA A 46 12.16 4.11 -2.40
CA ALA A 46 10.77 4.14 -1.96
C ALA A 46 10.33 5.54 -1.51
N LYS A 47 11.20 6.30 -0.83
CA LYS A 47 10.94 7.70 -0.44
C LYS A 47 10.59 8.63 -1.60
N LYS A 48 11.08 8.36 -2.81
CA LYS A 48 10.78 9.17 -4.02
C LYS A 48 9.34 9.02 -4.49
N PHE A 49 8.69 7.92 -4.13
CA PHE A 49 7.31 7.60 -4.50
C PHE A 49 6.32 7.88 -3.36
N GLY A 50 6.81 8.18 -2.16
CA GLY A 50 5.98 8.47 -0.99
C GLY A 50 5.79 9.97 -0.74
N THR A 51 4.78 10.31 0.06
CA THR A 51 4.67 11.63 0.67
C THR A 51 5.79 11.85 1.68
N PRO A 52 6.07 13.10 2.10
CA PRO A 52 7.09 13.38 3.12
C PRO A 52 6.85 12.62 4.43
N GLU A 53 5.59 12.35 4.78
CA GLU A 53 5.22 11.59 5.97
C GLU A 53 5.57 10.10 5.80
N THR A 54 5.16 9.49 4.70
CA THR A 54 5.59 8.13 4.31
C THR A 54 7.13 8.04 4.33
N GLY A 55 7.83 9.09 3.87
CA GLY A 55 9.29 9.10 3.89
C GLY A 55 9.89 9.01 5.29
N LYS A 56 9.34 9.73 6.27
CA LYS A 56 9.76 9.64 7.69
C LYS A 56 9.49 8.26 8.26
N MET A 57 8.36 7.66 7.90
CA MET A 57 8.02 6.29 8.28
C MET A 57 9.04 5.29 7.72
N LEU A 58 9.46 5.47 6.47
CA LEU A 58 10.52 4.65 5.87
C LEU A 58 11.88 4.85 6.53
N ASP A 59 12.23 6.06 6.95
CA ASP A 59 13.46 6.30 7.72
C ASP A 59 13.45 5.58 9.07
N MET A 60 12.28 5.53 9.73
CA MET A 60 12.08 4.73 10.93
C MET A 60 12.27 3.24 10.63
N ILE A 61 11.59 2.69 9.61
CA ILE A 61 11.71 1.28 9.22
C ILE A 61 13.16 0.93 8.83
N SER A 62 13.83 1.81 8.08
CA SER A 62 15.23 1.65 7.68
C SER A 62 16.15 1.51 8.91
N SER A 63 15.89 2.30 9.96
CA SER A 63 16.64 2.22 11.23
C SER A 63 16.47 0.87 11.94
N PHE A 64 15.33 0.20 11.78
CA PHE A 64 15.06 -1.14 12.30
C PHE A 64 15.44 -2.27 11.34
N SER A 65 15.65 -1.97 10.05
CA SER A 65 15.93 -2.98 9.01
C SER A 65 17.19 -3.81 9.29
N SER A 66 18.16 -3.24 10.02
CA SER A 66 19.37 -3.95 10.46
C SER A 66 19.10 -5.08 11.44
N MET A 67 17.95 -5.06 12.14
CA MET A 67 17.52 -6.13 13.06
C MET A 67 16.79 -7.26 12.34
N VAL A 68 16.43 -7.09 11.06
CA VAL A 68 15.74 -8.11 10.27
C VAL A 68 16.75 -9.21 9.88
N PRO A 69 16.45 -10.50 10.15
CA PRO A 69 17.31 -11.62 9.74
C PRO A 69 17.47 -11.71 8.22
N ASP A 70 18.66 -12.08 7.75
CA ASP A 70 18.96 -12.13 6.31
C ASP A 70 18.06 -13.11 5.54
N SER A 71 17.65 -14.23 6.15
CA SER A 71 16.67 -15.15 5.54
C SER A 71 15.35 -14.46 5.20
N VAL A 72 14.86 -13.55 6.06
CA VAL A 72 13.64 -12.77 5.80
C VAL A 72 13.90 -11.75 4.68
N LYS A 73 15.09 -11.15 4.63
CA LYS A 73 15.47 -10.22 3.55
C LYS A 73 15.51 -10.90 2.19
N GLU A 74 16.04 -12.13 2.13
CA GLU A 74 16.12 -12.90 0.89
C GLU A 74 14.75 -13.38 0.42
N GLN A 75 13.88 -13.84 1.34
CA GLN A 75 12.51 -14.19 1.00
C GLN A 75 11.76 -13.01 0.36
N GLY A 76 11.89 -11.80 0.94
CA GLY A 76 11.24 -10.60 0.43
C GLY A 76 11.61 -10.25 -1.03
N LYS A 77 12.84 -10.56 -1.47
CA LYS A 77 13.30 -10.30 -2.84
C LYS A 77 12.62 -11.18 -3.89
N ASN A 78 12.22 -12.39 -3.52
CA ASN A 78 11.58 -13.35 -4.43
C ASN A 78 10.05 -13.18 -4.50
N VAL A 79 9.46 -12.44 -3.56
CA VAL A 79 8.02 -12.13 -3.59
C VAL A 79 7.71 -11.26 -4.80
N LYS A 80 6.68 -11.61 -5.58
CA LYS A 80 6.12 -10.79 -6.65
C LYS A 80 4.87 -10.08 -6.13
N ILE A 81 4.67 -8.83 -6.55
CA ILE A 81 3.48 -8.06 -6.22
C ILE A 81 2.54 -8.15 -7.41
N GLU A 82 1.28 -8.46 -7.14
CA GLU A 82 0.20 -8.47 -8.12
C GLU A 82 -0.84 -7.43 -7.72
N ILE A 83 -1.10 -6.45 -8.58
CA ILE A 83 -2.19 -5.48 -8.35
C ILE A 83 -3.49 -6.14 -8.77
N LYS A 84 -4.45 -6.21 -7.84
CA LYS A 84 -5.80 -6.73 -8.08
C LYS A 84 -6.73 -5.62 -8.57
N GLU A 85 -6.71 -4.48 -7.88
CA GLU A 85 -7.66 -3.40 -8.12
C GLU A 85 -7.00 -2.03 -7.91
N ALA A 86 -7.47 -1.03 -8.65
CA ALA A 86 -7.13 0.36 -8.43
C ALA A 86 -8.38 1.21 -8.54
N LYS A 87 -8.76 1.86 -7.45
CA LYS A 87 -9.89 2.76 -7.38
C LYS A 87 -9.37 4.19 -7.28
N GLU A 88 -9.55 4.97 -8.34
CA GLU A 88 -9.20 6.39 -8.37
C GLU A 88 -10.43 7.24 -8.02
N ASP A 89 -10.32 8.09 -7.01
CA ASP A 89 -11.35 9.02 -6.54
C ASP A 89 -10.76 10.45 -6.52
N GLY A 90 -10.82 11.12 -7.66
CA GLY A 90 -10.25 12.46 -7.86
C GLY A 90 -8.75 12.52 -7.61
N ASP A 91 -8.35 13.07 -6.47
CA ASP A 91 -6.96 13.22 -6.03
C ASP A 91 -6.51 12.11 -5.05
N LYS A 92 -7.33 11.09 -4.84
CA LYS A 92 -7.00 9.90 -4.04
C LYS A 92 -7.06 8.66 -4.90
N CYS A 93 -6.23 7.68 -4.59
CA CYS A 93 -6.28 6.38 -5.24
C CYS A 93 -5.99 5.28 -4.21
N THR A 94 -6.83 4.25 -4.21
CA THR A 94 -6.67 3.07 -3.38
C THR A 94 -6.31 1.89 -4.25
N ILE A 95 -5.16 1.27 -3.99
CA ILE A 95 -4.65 0.12 -4.73
C ILE A 95 -4.77 -1.12 -3.84
N LYS A 96 -5.50 -2.14 -4.31
CA LYS A 96 -5.47 -3.46 -3.68
C LYS A 96 -4.45 -4.33 -4.40
N PHE A 97 -3.58 -4.97 -3.65
CA PHE A 97 -2.55 -5.85 -4.18
C PHE A 97 -2.40 -7.09 -3.31
N SER A 98 -1.85 -8.15 -3.88
CA SER A 98 -1.41 -9.30 -3.12
C SER A 98 0.03 -9.65 -3.45
N SER A 99 0.64 -10.43 -2.57
CA SER A 99 2.00 -10.90 -2.69
C SER A 99 2.00 -12.37 -3.10
N SER A 100 2.93 -12.81 -3.95
CA SER A 100 2.98 -14.21 -4.38
C SER A 100 3.19 -15.23 -3.25
N ASP A 101 3.72 -14.79 -2.11
CA ASP A 101 3.86 -15.58 -0.87
C ASP A 101 2.53 -15.72 -0.11
N LYS A 102 1.63 -14.74 -0.26
CA LYS A 102 0.29 -14.75 0.34
C LYS A 102 -0.74 -14.28 -0.69
N PRO A 103 -1.09 -15.12 -1.67
CA PRO A 103 -2.01 -14.73 -2.74
C PRO A 103 -3.43 -14.42 -2.23
N ASP A 104 -3.83 -15.06 -1.13
CA ASP A 104 -5.11 -14.84 -0.43
C ASP A 104 -5.10 -13.66 0.55
N ALA A 105 -3.93 -13.06 0.82
CA ALA A 105 -3.85 -11.85 1.64
C ALA A 105 -3.86 -10.63 0.73
N GLU A 106 -5.01 -9.96 0.68
CA GLU A 106 -5.15 -8.68 -0.01
C GLU A 106 -4.73 -7.55 0.91
N GLU A 107 -3.75 -6.78 0.47
CA GLU A 107 -3.26 -5.58 1.13
C GLU A 107 -3.70 -4.34 0.36
N THR A 108 -3.93 -3.25 1.09
CA THR A 108 -4.38 -1.98 0.51
C THR A 108 -3.31 -0.92 0.64
N LEU A 109 -3.08 -0.15 -0.43
CA LEU A 109 -2.15 0.96 -0.48
C LEU A 109 -2.86 2.24 -0.91
N SER A 110 -2.80 3.25 -0.05
CA SER A 110 -3.36 4.58 -0.29
C SER A 110 -2.36 5.50 -1.00
N LEU A 111 -2.80 6.15 -2.07
CA LEU A 111 -2.06 7.16 -2.82
C LEU A 111 -2.85 8.47 -2.87
N VAL A 112 -2.12 9.58 -2.88
CA VAL A 112 -2.69 10.92 -3.04
C VAL A 112 -1.96 11.67 -4.14
N LYS A 113 -2.70 12.47 -4.89
CA LYS A 113 -2.16 13.34 -5.92
C LYS A 113 -1.79 14.69 -5.31
N LYS A 114 -0.51 15.02 -5.32
CA LYS A 114 0.02 16.33 -4.89
C LYS A 114 0.77 16.95 -6.06
N ASP A 115 0.42 18.19 -6.40
CA ASP A 115 1.07 18.94 -7.48
C ASP A 115 1.08 18.19 -8.83
N GLY A 116 0.00 17.45 -9.12
CA GLY A 116 -0.13 16.65 -10.34
C GLY A 116 0.66 15.34 -10.35
N LYS A 117 1.31 14.96 -9.24
CA LYS A 117 2.06 13.71 -9.07
C LYS A 117 1.38 12.82 -8.04
N TRP A 118 1.22 11.54 -8.37
CA TRP A 118 0.75 10.54 -7.43
C TRP A 118 1.86 10.14 -6.47
N LEU A 119 1.55 10.09 -5.18
CA LEU A 119 2.47 9.74 -4.09
C LEU A 119 1.79 8.80 -3.11
N VAL A 120 2.50 7.78 -2.65
CA VAL A 120 2.05 6.86 -1.61
C VAL A 120 1.93 7.59 -0.28
N ASN A 121 0.76 7.51 0.32
CA ASN A 121 0.43 8.13 1.58
C ASN A 121 0.11 7.05 2.60
N MET A 122 1.13 6.55 3.28
CA MET A 122 0.96 5.67 4.44
C MET A 122 1.01 6.54 5.69
N THR A 123 -0.13 6.69 6.34
CA THR A 123 -0.19 7.31 7.66
C THR A 123 -0.13 6.22 8.73
N LYS A 124 0.10 6.63 9.98
CA LYS A 124 0.11 5.68 11.10
C LYS A 124 -1.25 5.01 11.31
N ASP A 125 -2.34 5.69 10.94
CA ASP A 125 -3.71 5.20 11.01
C ASP A 125 -3.98 4.08 9.98
N ASP A 126 -3.36 4.14 8.79
CA ASP A 126 -3.45 3.06 7.78
C ASP A 126 -2.78 1.76 8.27
N MET A 127 -1.74 1.87 9.10
CA MET A 127 -1.06 0.71 9.70
C MET A 127 -1.88 0.02 10.81
N ASP A 128 -2.79 0.75 11.46
CA ASP A 128 -3.72 0.22 12.46
C ASP A 128 -5.00 -0.33 11.79
N SER A 129 -5.41 0.30 10.69
CA SER A 129 -6.65 -0.03 9.96
C SER A 129 -6.51 -1.16 8.93
N GLY A 130 -5.29 -1.61 8.62
CA GLY A 130 -5.02 -2.76 7.73
C GLY A 130 -5.57 -4.11 8.23
N ALA A 131 -6.19 -4.15 9.41
CA ALA A 131 -6.93 -5.30 9.93
C ALA A 131 -8.47 -5.20 9.74
N SER A 132 -9.01 -4.13 9.16
CA SER A 132 -10.45 -3.85 9.18
C SER A 132 -11.02 -3.21 7.90
N GLU A 133 -10.65 -3.69 6.71
CA GLU A 133 -11.45 -3.46 5.49
C GLU A 133 -11.60 -4.74 4.67
N SER A 134 -12.06 -5.80 5.35
CA SER A 134 -13.00 -6.73 4.73
C SER A 134 -14.38 -6.06 4.68
N VAL A 135 -15.09 -6.29 3.58
CA VAL A 135 -16.44 -5.81 3.25
C VAL A 135 -16.48 -4.51 2.43
N SER A 136 -16.28 -4.71 1.13
CA SER A 136 -17.14 -4.11 0.11
C SER A 136 -18.61 -4.33 0.46
N GLU A 137 -19.25 -3.30 1.00
CA GLU A 137 -20.69 -3.12 0.93
C GLU A 137 -21.04 -2.79 -0.53
N GLU A 138 -21.65 -3.71 -1.25
CA GLU A 138 -22.69 -3.47 -2.28
C GLU A 138 -23.17 -4.81 -2.84
N GLY A 139 -24.39 -5.20 -2.50
CA GLY A 139 -25.03 -6.39 -3.04
C GLY A 139 -26.15 -6.98 -2.17
N SER A 140 -26.95 -6.13 -1.50
CA SER A 140 -28.15 -6.60 -0.83
C SER A 140 -29.25 -6.86 -1.87
N THR A 141 -29.24 -8.04 -2.49
CA THR A 141 -30.42 -8.59 -3.14
C THR A 141 -31.43 -9.02 -2.05
N PRO A 142 -32.73 -8.71 -2.21
CA PRO A 142 -33.75 -9.00 -1.20
C PRO A 142 -33.98 -10.52 -1.04
N PRO A 143 -34.38 -10.98 0.16
CA PRO A 143 -34.58 -12.40 0.43
C PRO A 143 -35.87 -12.89 -0.23
N ALA A 144 -35.73 -13.79 -1.21
CA ALA A 144 -36.82 -14.66 -1.63
C ALA A 144 -36.84 -15.89 -0.71
N GLU A 145 -37.81 -15.87 0.21
CA GLU A 145 -38.70 -16.98 0.52
C GLU A 145 -38.21 -18.39 0.14
N GLU A 146 -37.75 -19.15 1.14
CA GLU A 146 -38.09 -20.57 1.21
C GLU A 146 -38.26 -20.97 2.68
N ALA A 147 -39.51 -21.23 3.03
CA ALA A 147 -39.92 -21.74 4.31
C ALA A 147 -39.37 -23.16 4.50
N VAL A 148 -38.66 -23.38 5.60
CA VAL A 148 -38.44 -24.72 6.14
C VAL A 148 -38.93 -24.76 7.56
N ALA A 149 -39.78 -25.77 7.77
CA ALA A 149 -40.62 -25.97 8.91
C ALA A 149 -39.87 -26.24 10.22
N GLU A 150 -40.56 -25.89 11.29
CA GLU A 150 -40.60 -26.52 12.62
C GLU A 150 -40.18 -28.01 12.64
N PRO A 151 -39.65 -28.54 13.77
CA PRO A 151 -40.42 -28.55 15.01
C PRO A 151 -39.71 -28.04 16.26
N ALA A 152 -40.57 -27.56 17.15
CA ALA A 152 -40.35 -27.36 18.57
C ALA A 152 -39.77 -28.61 19.25
N GLU A 153 -38.99 -28.39 20.31
CA GLU A 153 -39.21 -29.01 21.62
C GLU A 153 -38.29 -28.37 22.65
N GLY A 154 -38.87 -27.47 23.45
CA GLY A 154 -38.35 -27.10 24.74
C GLY A 154 -39.39 -27.49 25.77
N GLU A 155 -39.06 -28.42 26.65
CA GLU A 155 -39.71 -28.48 27.95
C GLU A 155 -38.66 -28.69 29.04
N LYS A 156 -38.89 -27.94 30.11
CA LYS A 156 -38.02 -27.67 31.24
C LYS A 156 -38.17 -28.78 32.28
N ASP A 157 -37.19 -28.78 33.19
CA ASP A 157 -37.41 -28.82 34.65
C ASP A 157 -36.83 -30.03 35.41
N SER A 158 -36.13 -29.64 36.50
CA SER A 158 -35.91 -30.38 37.74
C SER A 158 -34.82 -31.44 37.88
N LEU A 159 -33.76 -30.98 38.55
CA LEU A 159 -33.29 -31.40 39.89
C LEU A 159 -32.38 -32.64 40.10
N LYS A 160 -31.40 -32.39 40.99
CA LYS A 160 -30.43 -33.25 41.73
C LYS A 160 -29.18 -33.68 40.95
N VAL A 161 -27.99 -33.11 41.19
CA VAL A 161 -27.16 -32.97 42.42
C VAL A 161 -26.81 -34.32 43.09
N ASP A 162 -25.58 -34.73 42.78
CA ASP A 162 -24.53 -35.39 43.57
C ASP A 162 -24.74 -36.74 44.30
N ALA A 163 -23.83 -37.65 43.94
CA ALA A 163 -22.86 -38.39 44.76
C ALA A 163 -23.29 -39.52 45.73
N GLN A 164 -22.58 -40.64 45.52
CA GLN A 164 -22.36 -41.87 46.31
C GLN A 164 -23.40 -42.99 46.24
#